data_AF-A0A9D1LLZ0-F1
#
_entry.id   AF-A0A9D1LLZ0-F1
#
_cell.length_a   1.000
_cell.length_b   1.000
_cell.length_c   1.000
_cell.angle_alpha   90.00
_cell.angle_beta   90.00
_cell.angle_gamma   90.00
#
_symmetry.space_group_name_H-M   'P 1'
#
loop_
_entity.id
_entity.type
_entity.pdbx_description
1 polymer ?
#
loop_
_entity_poly.entity_id
_entity_poly.type
_entity_poly.pdbx_seq_one_letter_code
_entity_poly.pdbx_strand_id
1 'polypeptide(L)'
;MDELVRICGIALVAILCLSLLRDKAPSMGLVLALGVTAVLAAALIPMVGRVLDCVRSLVDAAGLDYAAFAPVMQVVGICLAVKISAELCRDAGERTLASIVEIGGTAAGVLCAVPLVEQALQLIRAI
;
A
#
# COMPACT_ATOMS: atom_id res chain seq x y z
N MET A 1 -5.28 16.60 -9.19
CA MET A 1 -3.84 16.81 -9.41
C MET A 1 -3.22 17.56 -8.23
N ASP A 2 -3.93 18.52 -7.64
CA ASP A 2 -3.48 19.33 -6.50
C ASP A 2 -3.12 18.52 -5.25
N GLU A 3 -3.84 17.44 -4.98
CA GLU A 3 -3.63 16.59 -3.80
C GLU A 3 -2.32 15.79 -3.88
N LEU A 4 -2.00 15.25 -5.06
CA LEU A 4 -0.72 14.59 -5.35
C LEU A 4 0.45 15.58 -5.23
N VAL A 5 0.32 16.77 -5.82
CA VAL A 5 1.35 17.82 -5.75
C VAL A 5 1.59 18.27 -4.30
N ARG A 6 0.52 18.38 -3.50
CA ARG A 6 0.61 18.74 -2.09
C ARG A 6 1.28 17.65 -1.26
N ILE A 7 0.94 16.37 -1.49
CA ILE A 7 1.58 15.23 -0.80
C ILE A 7 3.06 15.15 -1.18
N CYS A 8 3.40 15.27 -2.46
CA CYS A 8 4.80 15.31 -2.91
C CYS A 8 5.57 16.50 -2.32
N GLY A 9 4.95 17.67 -2.21
CA GLY A 9 5.55 18.85 -1.58
C GLY A 9 5.85 18.64 -0.09
N ILE A 10 4.90 18.07 0.65
CA ILE A 10 5.09 17.72 2.07
C ILE A 10 6.17 16.64 2.20
N ALA A 11 6.21 15.66 1.29
CA ALA A 11 7.24 14.62 1.26
C ALA A 11 8.65 15.21 1.12
N LEU A 12 8.84 16.11 0.14
CA LEU A 12 10.13 16.75 -0.12
C LEU A 12 10.60 17.59 1.07
N VAL A 13 9.71 18.39 1.66
CA VAL A 13 10.05 19.21 2.84
C VAL A 13 10.39 18.32 4.03
N ALA A 14 9.63 17.26 4.25
CA ALA A 14 9.87 16.34 5.35
C ALA A 14 11.20 15.59 5.19
N ILE A 15 11.55 15.14 3.97
CA ILE A 15 12.84 14.51 3.65
C ILE A 15 14.01 15.50 3.86
N LEU A 16 13.86 16.76 3.44
CA LEU A 16 14.85 17.81 3.67
C LEU A 16 15.10 18.05 5.16
N CYS A 17 14.04 18.18 5.96
CA CYS A 17 14.15 18.31 7.42
C CYS A 17 14.79 17.07 8.06
N LEU A 18 14.45 15.88 7.58
CA LEU A 18 15.02 14.63 8.08
C LEU A 18 16.51 14.51 7.82
N SER A 19 16.93 14.84 6.60
CA SER A 19 18.33 14.79 6.19
C SER A 19 19.18 15.73 7.05
N LEU A 20 18.68 16.93 7.33
CA LEU A 20 19.35 17.92 8.19
C LEU A 20 19.46 17.48 9.67
N LEU A 21 18.48 16.73 10.20
CA LEU A 21 18.51 16.23 11.58
C LEU A 21 19.36 14.98 11.75
N ARG A 22 19.42 14.11 10.73
CA ARG A 22 20.20 12.85 10.76
C ARG A 22 21.70 13.10 10.97
N ASP A 23 22.20 14.21 10.45
CA ASP A 23 23.59 14.67 10.61
C ASP A 23 23.94 15.10 12.05
N LYS A 24 22.94 15.59 12.82
CA LYS A 24 23.16 16.13 14.17
C LYS A 24 22.89 15.15 15.31
N ALA A 25 22.01 14.17 15.14
CA ALA A 25 21.67 13.19 16.17
C ALA A 25 21.17 11.86 15.57
N PRO A 26 22.05 10.85 15.37
CA PRO A 26 21.70 9.62 14.67
C PRO A 26 20.62 8.76 15.37
N SER A 27 20.52 8.83 16.70
CA SER A 27 19.48 8.14 17.47
C SER A 27 18.09 8.78 17.35
N MET A 28 18.01 10.12 17.23
CA MET A 28 16.74 10.83 17.01
C MET A 28 16.32 10.79 15.53
N GLY A 29 17.28 10.67 14.60
CA GLY A 29 17.02 10.58 13.17
C GLY A 29 16.15 9.38 12.77
N LEU A 30 16.27 8.25 13.47
CA LEU A 30 15.47 7.04 13.18
C LEU A 30 13.99 7.20 13.59
N VAL A 31 13.75 7.79 14.77
CA VAL A 31 12.39 8.07 15.27
C VAL A 31 11.70 9.11 14.40
N LEU A 32 12.44 10.15 13.96
CA LEU A 32 11.92 11.13 13.02
C LEU A 32 11.64 10.54 11.65
N ALA A 33 12.50 9.65 11.14
CA ALA A 33 12.29 8.94 9.86
C ALA A 33 10.99 8.15 9.91
N LEU A 34 10.83 7.31 10.93
CA LEU A 34 9.60 6.54 11.15
C LEU A 34 8.36 7.44 11.27
N GLY A 35 8.47 8.55 12.01
CA GLY A 35 7.37 9.51 12.17
C GLY A 35 6.95 10.18 10.86
N VAL A 36 7.92 10.64 10.06
CA VAL A 36 7.65 11.26 8.77
C VAL A 36 7.11 10.26 7.75
N THR A 37 7.71 9.06 7.66
CA THR A 37 7.22 7.99 6.78
C THR A 37 5.80 7.57 7.17
N ALA A 38 5.47 7.50 8.47
CA ALA A 38 4.12 7.22 8.94
C ALA A 38 3.11 8.33 8.58
N VAL A 39 3.48 9.61 8.73
CA VAL A 39 2.62 10.75 8.35
C VAL A 39 2.38 10.78 6.83
N LEU A 40 3.42 10.54 6.04
CA LEU A 40 3.33 10.45 4.58
C LEU A 40 2.46 9.27 4.14
N ALA A 41 2.62 8.10 4.77
CA ALA A 41 1.77 6.94 4.52
C ALA A 41 0.30 7.24 4.87
N ALA A 42 0.04 7.91 6.00
CA ALA A 42 -1.31 8.32 6.40
C ALA A 42 -1.93 9.32 5.41
N ALA A 43 -1.12 10.25 4.87
CA ALA A 43 -1.58 11.22 3.87
C ALA A 43 -1.99 10.57 2.53
N LEU A 44 -1.50 9.36 2.22
CA LEU A 44 -1.87 8.62 1.01
C LEU A 44 -3.19 7.84 1.14
N ILE A 45 -3.66 7.56 2.36
CA ILE A 45 -4.93 6.86 2.63
C ILE A 45 -6.14 7.46 1.88
N PRO A 46 -6.41 8.78 1.91
CA PRO A 46 -7.55 9.35 1.20
C PRO A 46 -7.45 9.16 -0.32
N MET A 47 -6.24 9.15 -0.89
CA MET A 47 -6.04 8.93 -2.32
C MET A 47 -6.41 7.49 -2.71
N VAL A 48 -6.07 6.51 -1.87
CA VAL A 48 -6.49 5.11 -2.05
C VAL A 48 -8.01 4.99 -1.96
N GLY A 49 -8.65 5.71 -1.03
CA GLY A 49 -10.11 5.80 -0.93
C GLY A 49 -10.78 6.28 -2.22
N ARG A 50 -10.25 7.35 -2.84
CA ARG A 50 -10.78 7.87 -4.11
C ARG A 50 -10.66 6.88 -5.27
N VAL A 51 -9.58 6.10 -5.31
CA VAL A 51 -9.40 5.04 -6.31
C VAL A 51 -10.42 3.92 -6.06
N LEU A 52 -10.63 3.52 -4.81
CA LEU A 52 -11.64 2.53 -4.44
C LEU A 52 -13.06 2.95 -4.82
N ASP A 53 -13.42 4.21 -4.59
CA ASP A 53 -14.74 4.75 -4.97
C ASP A 53 -14.93 4.77 -6.48
N CYS A 54 -13.88 5.13 -7.23
CA CYS A 54 -13.90 5.07 -8.70
C CYS A 54 -14.10 3.63 -9.19
N VAL A 55 -13.36 2.66 -8.64
CA VAL A 55 -13.51 1.24 -8.97
C VAL A 55 -14.91 0.75 -8.63
N ARG A 56 -15.46 1.10 -7.47
CA ARG A 56 -16.86 0.78 -7.10
C ARG A 56 -17.85 1.30 -8.12
N SER A 57 -17.73 2.57 -8.52
CA SER A 57 -18.63 3.16 -9.51
C SER A 57 -18.58 2.45 -10.87
N LEU A 58 -17.40 1.95 -11.27
CA LEU A 58 -17.23 1.19 -12.50
C LEU A 58 -17.81 -0.22 -12.41
N VAL A 59 -17.66 -0.88 -11.27
CA VAL A 59 -18.25 -2.21 -10.99
C VAL A 59 -19.78 -2.11 -11.01
N ASP A 60 -20.34 -1.11 -10.35
CA ASP A 60 -21.78 -0.84 -10.34
C ASP A 60 -22.31 -0.54 -11.76
N ALA A 61 -21.58 0.29 -12.53
CA ALA A 61 -21.95 0.61 -13.91
C ALA A 61 -21.85 -0.61 -14.86
N ALA A 62 -20.95 -1.56 -14.58
CA ALA A 62 -20.81 -2.80 -15.34
C ALA A 62 -21.85 -3.87 -14.97
N GLY A 63 -22.66 -3.65 -13.93
CA GLY A 63 -23.64 -4.62 -13.43
C GLY A 63 -22.99 -5.88 -12.84
N LEU A 64 -21.73 -5.79 -12.42
CA LEU A 64 -20.97 -6.91 -11.86
C LEU A 64 -21.21 -6.99 -10.34
N ASP A 65 -21.30 -8.21 -9.82
CA ASP A 65 -21.38 -8.42 -8.38
C ASP A 65 -20.05 -8.05 -7.72
N TYR A 66 -20.13 -7.23 -6.67
CA TYR A 66 -18.97 -6.80 -5.89
C TYR A 66 -18.21 -7.99 -5.29
N ALA A 67 -18.87 -9.14 -5.09
CA ALA A 67 -18.25 -10.39 -4.65
C ALA A 67 -17.17 -10.92 -5.62
N ALA A 68 -17.28 -10.63 -6.92
CA ALA A 68 -16.25 -10.98 -7.90
C ALA A 68 -15.03 -10.04 -7.83
N PHE A 69 -15.23 -8.81 -7.37
CA PHE A 69 -14.18 -7.78 -7.27
C PHE A 69 -13.49 -7.74 -5.91
N ALA A 70 -14.12 -8.30 -4.87
CA ALA A 70 -13.58 -8.36 -3.52
C ALA A 70 -12.16 -8.96 -3.43
N PRO A 71 -11.82 -10.07 -4.11
CA PRO A 71 -10.48 -10.66 -4.03
C PRO A 71 -9.40 -9.72 -4.59
N VAL A 72 -9.70 -9.00 -5.67
CA VAL A 72 -8.78 -8.01 -6.26
C VAL A 72 -8.49 -6.89 -5.26
N MET A 73 -9.51 -6.41 -4.54
CA MET A 73 -9.34 -5.38 -3.51
C MET A 73 -8.56 -5.87 -2.29
N GLN A 74 -8.70 -7.13 -1.90
CA GLN A 74 -7.86 -7.71 -0.86
C GLN A 74 -6.38 -7.72 -1.26
N VAL A 75 -6.06 -8.12 -2.49
CA VAL A 75 -4.67 -8.14 -2.98
C VAL A 75 -4.07 -6.73 -2.98
N VAL A 76 -4.81 -5.72 -3.48
CA VAL A 76 -4.35 -4.32 -3.46
C VAL A 76 -4.08 -3.85 -2.04
N GLY A 77 -4.98 -4.15 -1.09
CA GLY A 77 -4.81 -3.81 0.32
C GLY A 77 -3.56 -4.46 0.93
N ILE A 78 -3.35 -5.75 0.68
CA ILE A 78 -2.17 -6.49 1.15
C ILE A 78 -0.90 -5.89 0.56
N CYS A 79 -0.85 -5.65 -0.75
CA CYS A 79 0.33 -5.06 -1.41
C CYS A 79 0.69 -3.70 -0.83
N LEU A 80 -0.30 -2.84 -0.56
CA LEU A 80 -0.07 -1.52 0.03
C LEU A 80 0.50 -1.65 1.45
N ALA A 81 -0.13 -2.47 2.30
CA ALA A 81 0.32 -2.68 3.68
C ALA A 81 1.73 -3.27 3.75
N VAL A 82 2.03 -4.24 2.89
CA VAL A 82 3.34 -4.91 2.81
C VAL A 82 4.41 -3.94 2.33
N LYS A 83 4.15 -3.14 1.29
CA LYS A 83 5.11 -2.13 0.80
C LYS A 83 5.44 -1.10 1.87
N ILE A 84 4.42 -0.56 2.55
CA ILE A 84 4.64 0.45 3.61
C ILE A 84 5.45 -0.17 4.75
N SER A 85 5.08 -1.37 5.20
CA SER A 85 5.76 -2.06 6.30
C SER A 85 7.20 -2.43 5.96
N ALA A 86 7.45 -2.94 4.75
CA ALA A 86 8.78 -3.29 4.29
C ALA A 86 9.69 -2.06 4.17
N GLU A 87 9.17 -0.94 3.68
CA GLU A 87 9.94 0.30 3.59
C GLU A 87 10.27 0.87 4.97
N LEU A 88 9.32 0.82 5.92
CA LEU A 88 9.59 1.18 7.32
C LEU A 88 10.68 0.29 7.95
N CYS A 89 10.68 -1.01 7.67
CA CYS A 89 11.74 -1.91 8.11
C CYS A 89 13.10 -1.54 7.49
N ARG A 90 13.15 -1.15 6.20
CA ARG A 90 14.38 -0.69 5.54
C ARG A 90 14.89 0.64 6.11
N ASP A 91 13.98 1.58 6.38
CA ASP A 91 14.31 2.88 6.99
C ASP A 91 14.88 2.72 8.40
N ALA A 92 14.41 1.71 9.14
CA ALA A 92 14.94 1.30 10.43
C ALA A 92 16.30 0.57 10.34
N GLY A 93 16.80 0.26 9.15
CA GLY A 93 18.03 -0.51 8.92
C GLY A 93 17.84 -2.03 8.89
N GLU A 94 16.62 -2.52 9.12
CA GLU A 94 16.25 -3.92 9.25
C GLU A 94 15.85 -4.54 7.89
N ARG A 95 16.82 -4.70 6.99
CA ARG A 95 16.57 -5.25 5.65
C ARG A 95 16.05 -6.68 5.65
N THR A 96 16.49 -7.51 6.60
CA THR A 96 16.02 -8.90 6.71
C THR A 96 14.54 -8.97 7.06
N LEU A 97 14.09 -8.13 8.01
CA LEU A 97 12.67 -8.04 8.37
C LEU A 97 11.83 -7.53 7.19
N ALA A 98 12.33 -6.54 6.45
CA ALA A 98 11.66 -6.05 5.24
C ALA A 98 11.43 -7.19 4.23
N SER A 99 12.46 -8.00 3.95
CA SER A 99 12.33 -9.15 3.05
C SER A 99 11.33 -10.19 3.56
N ILE A 100 11.28 -10.48 4.86
CA ILE A 100 10.31 -11.41 5.44
C ILE A 100 8.88 -10.90 5.24
N VAL A 101 8.65 -9.60 5.45
CA VAL A 101 7.36 -8.95 5.23
C VAL A 101 6.93 -9.05 3.77
N GLU A 102 7.84 -8.81 2.81
CA GLU A 102 7.55 -8.94 1.37
C GLU A 102 7.21 -10.37 0.97
N ILE A 103 7.93 -11.36 1.49
CA ILE A 103 7.66 -12.78 1.23
C ILE A 103 6.28 -13.17 1.79
N GLY A 104 5.98 -12.77 3.04
CA GLY A 104 4.67 -13.01 3.65
C GLY A 104 3.53 -12.36 2.88
N GLY A 105 3.73 -11.13 2.41
CA GLY A 105 2.79 -10.41 1.55
C GLY A 105 2.53 -11.11 0.21
N THR A 106 3.58 -11.64 -0.40
CA THR A 106 3.47 -12.41 -1.65
C THR A 106 2.66 -13.68 -1.44
N ALA A 107 2.91 -14.42 -0.35
CA ALA A 107 2.15 -15.62 0.00
C ALA A 107 0.66 -15.29 0.26
N ALA A 108 0.38 -14.21 0.99
CA ALA A 108 -0.98 -13.76 1.25
C ALA A 108 -1.70 -13.32 -0.05
N GLY A 109 -0.99 -12.62 -0.95
CA GLY A 109 -1.52 -12.24 -2.26
C GLY A 109 -1.88 -13.45 -3.13
N VAL A 110 -1.04 -14.50 -3.13
CA VAL A 110 -1.32 -15.76 -3.83
C VAL A 110 -2.54 -16.46 -3.24
N LEU A 111 -2.70 -16.49 -1.92
CA LEU A 111 -3.88 -17.07 -1.27
C LEU A 111 -5.17 -16.33 -1.64
N CYS A 112 -5.13 -15.00 -1.75
CA CYS A 112 -6.26 -14.20 -2.21
C CYS A 112 -6.58 -14.40 -3.70
N ALA A 113 -5.63 -14.88 -4.51
CA ALA A 113 -5.88 -15.20 -5.92
C ALA A 113 -6.66 -16.51 -6.12
N VAL A 114 -6.61 -17.44 -5.15
CA VAL A 114 -7.33 -18.73 -5.19
C VAL A 114 -8.84 -18.57 -5.48
N PRO A 115 -9.62 -17.78 -4.73
CA PRO A 115 -11.05 -17.62 -5.00
C PRO A 115 -11.34 -17.01 -6.38
N LEU A 116 -10.45 -16.16 -6.89
CA LEU A 116 -10.58 -15.57 -8.22
C LEU A 116 -10.46 -16.65 -9.31
N VAL A 117 -9.50 -17.58 -9.13
CA VAL A 117 -9.31 -18.72 -10.04
C VAL A 117 -10.49 -19.69 -9.96
N GLU A 118 -11.03 -19.94 -8.76
CA GLU A 118 -12.22 -20.78 -8.59
C GLU A 118 -13.44 -20.20 -9.30
N GLN A 119 -13.70 -18.90 -9.16
CA GLN A 119 -14.78 -18.19 -9.85
C GLN A 119 -14.60 -18.27 -11.38
N ALA A 120 -13.39 -18.05 -11.88
CA ALA A 120 -13.10 -18.15 -13.31
C ALA A 120 -13.33 -19.58 -13.85
N LEU A 121 -12.91 -20.61 -13.12
CA LEU A 121 -13.14 -22.01 -13.50
C LEU A 121 -14.62 -22.38 -13.51
N GLN A 122 -15.42 -21.84 -12.58
CA GLN A 122 -16.87 -22.06 -12.57
C GLN A 122 -17.54 -21.46 -13.80
N LEU A 123 -17.16 -20.24 -14.21
CA LEU A 123 -17.69 -19.59 -15.41
C LEU A 123 -17.37 -20.38 -16.69
N ILE A 124 -16.14 -20.90 -16.80
CA ILE A 124 -15.74 -21.71 -17.96
C ILE A 124 -16.53 -23.03 -18.01
N ARG A 125 -16.78 -23.68 -16.86
CA ARG A 125 -17.56 -24.93 -16.80
C ARG A 125 -19.06 -24.74 -17.05
N ALA A 126 -19.56 -23.51 -16.92
CA ALA A 126 -20.96 -23.18 -17.16
C ALA A 126 -21.30 -22.94 -18.64
N ILE A 127 -20.29 -22.89 -19.51
CA ILE A 127 -20.39 -22.77 -20.98
C ILE A 127 -20.31 -24.17 -21.60
#